data_AF-A0A0D2YK23-F1
#
_entry.id   AF-A0A0D2YK23-F1
#
_cell.length_a   1.000
_cell.length_b   1.000
_cell.length_c   1.000
_cell.angle_alpha   90.00
_cell.angle_beta   90.00
_cell.angle_gamma   90.00
#
_symmetry.space_group_name_H-M   'P 1'
#
loop_
_entity.id
_entity.type
_entity.pdbx_description
1 polymer ?
#
loop_
_entity_poly.entity_id
_entity_poly.type
_entity_poly.pdbx_seq_one_letter_code
_entity_poly.pdbx_strand_id
1 'polypeptide(L)'
;MEDYSNSLRFEIAENEETKVKETAIQLRKSLPYLEKILESVDCTIQIIEDTISEHKDCRELLSIPKQHFLRVEKNLQTLRSQAISFKSYQDTRIRRINVCLSTLSSLLSLRTDSAIKASTEAMTRLTEANREDSGRMNDIAIATKLDSEAMITIAKLTMFYLPSTFVATLFSMGIFNFDFDNGKNGRLVMSSQWWMYIIIAIPLTIGTFYWFRAVTRSHKQASQKAEREAKQPE
;
A
#
# COMPACT_ATOMS: atom_id res chain seq x y z
N MET A 1 1.85 25.25 15.99
CA MET A 1 3.28 25.63 16.03
C MET A 1 4.20 24.41 15.94
N GLU A 2 3.91 23.29 16.61
CA GLU A 2 4.68 22.04 16.47
C GLU A 2 4.72 21.47 15.05
N ASP A 3 3.59 21.50 14.34
CA ASP A 3 3.49 20.91 12.99
C ASP A 3 4.39 21.62 11.95
N TYR A 4 4.50 22.95 12.07
CA TYR A 4 5.39 23.77 11.23
C TYR A 4 6.86 23.56 11.58
N SER A 5 7.18 23.33 12.85
CA SER A 5 8.56 23.05 13.31
C SER A 5 9.05 21.68 12.85
N ASN A 6 8.17 20.67 12.89
CA ASN A 6 8.47 19.33 12.38
C ASN A 6 8.63 19.32 10.85
N SER A 7 7.77 20.04 10.13
CA SER A 7 7.88 20.21 8.68
C SER A 7 9.21 20.85 8.27
N LEU A 8 9.61 21.94 8.93
CA LEU A 8 10.88 22.63 8.64
C LEU A 8 12.10 21.73 8.95
N ARG A 9 12.05 20.97 10.05
CA ARG A 9 13.13 20.02 10.40
C ARG A 9 13.21 18.86 9.42
N PHE A 10 12.08 18.40 8.90
CA PHE A 10 12.01 17.36 7.89
C PHE A 10 12.62 17.84 6.56
N GLU A 11 12.25 19.04 6.11
CA GLU A 11 12.75 19.63 4.86
C GLU A 11 14.26 19.92 4.92
N ILE A 12 14.77 20.37 6.07
CA ILE A 12 16.22 20.54 6.30
C ILE A 12 16.94 19.17 6.26
N ALA A 13 16.38 18.14 6.89
CA ALA A 13 16.97 16.80 6.93
C ALA A 13 16.97 16.12 5.54
N GLU A 14 15.93 16.31 4.74
CA GLU A 14 15.82 15.77 3.37
C GLU A 14 16.82 16.45 2.42
N ASN A 15 17.01 17.75 2.56
CA ASN A 15 18.02 18.49 1.81
C ASN A 15 19.45 18.06 2.19
N GLU A 16 19.72 17.83 3.48
CA GLU A 16 21.00 17.27 3.92
C GLU A 16 21.23 15.86 3.36
N GLU A 17 20.22 14.99 3.38
CA GLU A 17 20.32 13.63 2.84
C GLU A 17 20.62 13.64 1.33
N THR A 18 19.96 14.52 0.59
CA THR A 18 20.18 14.68 -0.86
C THR A 18 21.61 15.14 -1.15
N LYS A 19 22.12 16.12 -0.39
CA LYS A 19 23.52 16.56 -0.48
C LYS A 19 24.51 15.45 -0.12
N VAL A 20 24.20 14.63 0.88
CA VAL A 20 25.04 13.48 1.26
C VAL A 20 25.06 12.42 0.16
N LYS A 21 23.92 12.10 -0.45
CA LYS A 21 23.84 11.19 -1.60
C LYS A 21 24.62 11.73 -2.79
N GLU A 22 24.47 13.01 -3.11
CA GLU A 22 25.18 13.65 -4.21
C GLU A 22 26.69 13.65 -4.00
N THR A 23 27.15 14.03 -2.81
CA THR A 23 28.58 13.97 -2.46
C THR A 23 29.14 12.54 -2.51
N ALA A 24 28.38 11.54 -2.05
CA ALA A 24 28.77 10.14 -2.16
C ALA A 24 28.89 9.69 -3.63
N ILE A 25 27.97 10.13 -4.50
CA ILE A 25 28.01 9.86 -5.95
C ILE A 25 29.24 10.51 -6.58
N GLN A 26 29.51 11.78 -6.28
CA GLN A 26 30.69 12.50 -6.78
C GLN A 26 32.00 11.80 -6.34
N LEU A 27 32.07 11.38 -5.08
CA LEU A 27 33.23 10.67 -4.55
C LEU A 27 33.42 9.32 -5.25
N ARG A 28 32.34 8.56 -5.45
CA ARG A 28 32.36 7.29 -6.20
C ARG A 28 32.80 7.48 -7.65
N LYS A 29 32.38 8.58 -8.28
CA LYS A 29 32.78 8.93 -9.65
C LYS A 29 34.27 9.26 -9.74
N SER A 30 34.87 9.84 -8.70
CA SER A 30 36.31 10.17 -8.66
C SER A 30 37.23 8.95 -8.45
N LEU A 31 36.71 7.85 -7.87
CA LEU A 31 37.46 6.64 -7.57
C LEU A 31 38.18 6.00 -8.78
N PRO A 32 37.54 5.77 -9.94
CA PRO A 32 38.20 5.17 -11.11
C PRO A 32 39.35 6.03 -11.65
N TYR A 33 39.29 7.35 -11.48
CA TYR A 33 40.38 8.24 -11.88
C TYR A 33 41.62 8.03 -11.01
N LEU A 34 41.44 7.79 -9.70
CA LEU A 34 42.54 7.51 -8.78
C LEU A 34 43.14 6.13 -9.02
N GLU A 35 42.31 5.12 -9.30
CA GLU A 35 42.77 3.77 -9.68
C GLU A 35 43.60 3.80 -10.97
N LYS A 36 43.15 4.55 -11.98
CA LYS A 36 43.91 4.73 -13.22
C LYS A 36 45.26 5.42 -13.01
N ILE A 37 45.34 6.39 -12.08
CA ILE A 37 46.60 7.02 -11.69
C ILE A 37 47.51 6.00 -11.00
N LEU A 38 46.96 5.14 -10.14
CA LEU A 38 47.71 4.08 -9.47
C LEU A 38 48.31 3.09 -10.50
N GLU A 39 47.53 2.64 -11.48
CA GLU A 39 48.00 1.78 -12.57
C GLU A 39 49.13 2.45 -13.38
N SER A 40 48.99 3.74 -13.69
CA SER A 40 50.03 4.50 -14.40
C SER A 40 51.34 4.59 -13.60
N VAL A 41 51.24 4.74 -12.28
CA VAL A 41 52.41 4.76 -11.39
C VAL A 41 53.06 3.39 -11.34
N ASP A 42 52.27 2.31 -11.34
CA ASP A 42 52.80 0.94 -11.33
C ASP A 42 53.59 0.61 -12.60
N CYS A 43 53.07 1.03 -13.77
CA CYS A 43 53.80 0.94 -15.04
C CYS A 43 55.13 1.73 -14.98
N THR A 44 55.12 2.93 -14.39
CA THR A 44 56.34 3.73 -14.24
C THR A 44 57.35 3.06 -13.30
N ILE A 45 56.88 2.44 -12.21
CA ILE A 45 57.72 1.65 -11.32
C ILE A 45 58.36 0.52 -12.10
N GLN A 46 57.58 -0.30 -12.83
CA GLN A 46 58.10 -1.42 -13.63
C GLN A 46 59.19 -0.97 -14.62
N ILE A 47 58.95 0.11 -15.37
CA ILE A 47 59.95 0.66 -16.30
C ILE A 47 61.24 1.04 -15.56
N ILE A 48 61.16 1.64 -14.37
CA ILE A 48 62.34 1.97 -13.56
C ILE A 48 63.04 0.69 -13.09
N GLU A 49 62.31 -0.36 -12.70
CA GLU A 49 62.89 -1.64 -12.30
C GLU A 49 63.62 -2.33 -13.46
N ASP A 50 63.01 -2.36 -14.64
CA ASP A 50 63.59 -2.91 -15.86
C ASP A 50 64.86 -2.13 -16.25
N THR A 51 64.80 -0.80 -16.18
CA THR A 51 65.96 0.09 -16.44
C THR A 51 67.10 -0.18 -15.46
N ILE A 52 66.80 -0.43 -14.18
CA ILE A 52 67.81 -0.80 -13.18
C ILE A 52 68.43 -2.16 -13.53
N SER A 53 67.63 -3.13 -13.97
CA SER A 53 68.11 -4.46 -14.38
C SER A 53 69.03 -4.36 -15.61
N GLU A 54 68.58 -3.69 -16.67
CA GLU A 54 69.38 -3.48 -17.89
C GLU A 54 70.68 -2.73 -17.59
N HIS A 55 70.64 -1.74 -16.69
CA HIS A 55 71.85 -1.02 -16.27
C HIS A 55 72.84 -1.92 -15.52
N LYS A 56 72.33 -2.88 -14.73
CA LYS A 56 73.14 -3.87 -14.02
C LYS A 56 73.76 -4.88 -14.98
N ASP A 57 73.00 -5.36 -15.97
CA ASP A 57 73.48 -6.30 -16.98
C ASP A 57 74.54 -5.64 -17.89
N CYS A 58 74.31 -4.38 -18.30
CA CYS A 58 75.30 -3.58 -19.03
C CYS A 58 76.60 -3.41 -18.26
N ARG A 59 76.53 -3.22 -16.93
CA ARG A 59 77.69 -3.11 -16.05
C ARG A 59 78.49 -4.42 -15.99
N GLU A 60 77.83 -5.57 -16.11
CA GLU A 60 78.48 -6.89 -16.10
C GLU A 60 79.20 -7.17 -17.43
N LEU A 61 78.63 -6.71 -18.54
CA LEU A 61 79.21 -6.81 -19.90
C LEU A 61 80.35 -5.81 -20.16
N LEU A 62 80.29 -4.60 -19.62
CA LEU A 62 81.27 -3.54 -19.85
C LEU A 62 82.16 -3.33 -18.60
N SER A 63 83.42 -3.79 -18.66
CA SER A 63 84.45 -3.57 -17.62
C SER A 63 84.95 -2.11 -17.54
N ILE A 64 84.05 -1.14 -17.39
CA ILE A 64 84.33 0.31 -17.35
C ILE A 64 84.53 0.80 -15.89
N PRO A 65 85.32 1.87 -15.65
CA PRO A 65 85.49 2.49 -14.32
C PRO A 65 84.17 2.81 -13.57
N LYS A 66 84.09 2.32 -12.32
CA LYS A 66 82.88 2.28 -11.45
C LYS A 66 82.21 3.62 -11.13
N GLN A 67 82.89 4.77 -11.28
CA GLN A 67 82.44 6.04 -10.70
C GLN A 67 81.18 6.63 -11.37
N HIS A 68 81.06 6.54 -12.70
CA HIS A 68 79.89 7.08 -13.41
C HIS A 68 78.64 6.21 -13.26
N PHE A 69 78.81 4.89 -13.21
CA PHE A 69 77.73 3.92 -12.99
C PHE A 69 77.07 4.08 -11.60
N LEU A 70 77.87 4.30 -10.55
CA LEU A 70 77.38 4.42 -9.18
C LEU A 70 76.42 5.61 -8.96
N ARG A 71 76.59 6.69 -9.73
CA ARG A 71 75.74 7.89 -9.65
C ARG A 71 74.39 7.67 -10.35
N VAL A 72 74.39 7.00 -11.50
CA VAL A 72 73.16 6.65 -12.22
C VAL A 72 72.36 5.61 -11.42
N GLU A 73 73.03 4.60 -10.87
CA GLU A 73 72.41 3.59 -10.00
C GLU A 73 71.75 4.22 -8.77
N LYS A 74 72.43 5.13 -8.06
CA LYS A 74 71.83 5.85 -6.92
C LYS A 74 70.62 6.70 -7.32
N ASN A 75 70.68 7.39 -8.46
CA ASN A 75 69.57 8.21 -8.94
C ASN A 75 68.36 7.36 -9.31
N LEU A 76 68.57 6.22 -9.97
CA LEU A 76 67.50 5.26 -10.31
C LEU A 76 66.88 4.63 -9.05
N GLN A 77 67.70 4.23 -8.08
CA GLN A 77 67.22 3.75 -6.78
C GLN A 77 66.39 4.81 -6.03
N THR A 78 66.83 6.08 -6.08
CA THR A 78 66.09 7.20 -5.49
C THR A 78 64.74 7.39 -6.20
N LEU A 79 64.71 7.38 -7.54
CA LEU A 79 63.48 7.46 -8.33
C LEU A 79 62.52 6.30 -8.02
N ARG A 80 63.03 5.08 -7.91
CA ARG A 80 62.25 3.90 -7.50
C ARG A 80 61.61 4.11 -6.13
N SER A 81 62.38 4.56 -5.14
CA SER A 81 61.88 4.81 -3.78
C SER A 81 60.78 5.89 -3.76
N GLN A 82 60.93 6.94 -4.57
CA GLN A 82 59.95 8.00 -4.73
C GLN A 82 58.67 7.46 -5.37
N ALA A 83 58.77 6.66 -6.42
CA ALA A 83 57.62 6.07 -7.09
C ALA A 83 56.83 5.11 -6.18
N ILE A 84 57.51 4.26 -5.40
CA ILE A 84 56.89 3.39 -4.39
C ILE A 84 56.18 4.22 -3.31
N SER A 85 56.81 5.29 -2.82
CA SER A 85 56.19 6.18 -1.83
C SER A 85 54.94 6.87 -2.38
N PHE A 86 54.95 7.24 -3.66
CA PHE A 86 53.80 7.84 -4.35
C PHE A 86 52.66 6.83 -4.54
N LYS A 87 52.97 5.58 -4.89
CA LYS A 87 52.00 4.48 -4.94
C LYS A 87 51.32 4.29 -3.58
N SER A 88 52.11 4.15 -2.51
CA SER A 88 51.59 3.99 -1.14
C SER A 88 50.73 5.16 -0.69
N TYR A 89 51.04 6.38 -1.11
CA TYR A 89 50.23 7.57 -0.83
C TYR A 89 48.85 7.49 -1.52
N GLN A 90 48.81 7.08 -2.80
CA GLN A 90 47.55 6.94 -3.53
C GLN A 90 46.70 5.79 -2.98
N ASP A 91 47.28 4.65 -2.66
CA ASP A 91 46.58 3.54 -1.99
C ASP A 91 45.92 3.98 -0.68
N THR A 92 46.62 4.80 0.11
CA THR A 92 46.08 5.36 1.35
C THR A 92 44.88 6.27 1.08
N ARG A 93 44.92 7.09 0.01
CA ARG A 93 43.81 7.98 -0.36
C ARG A 93 42.58 7.20 -0.84
N ILE A 94 42.79 6.20 -1.69
CA ILE A 94 41.73 5.30 -2.17
C ILE A 94 41.08 4.59 -0.97
N ARG A 95 41.89 4.06 -0.04
CA ARG A 95 41.38 3.43 1.19
C ARG A 95 40.55 4.38 2.04
N ARG A 96 41.01 5.62 2.24
CA ARG A 96 40.24 6.64 2.99
C ARG A 96 38.91 6.98 2.32
N ILE A 97 38.89 7.08 0.99
CA ILE A 97 37.66 7.32 0.21
C ILE A 97 36.68 6.15 0.40
N ASN A 98 37.15 4.91 0.31
CA ASN A 98 36.30 3.73 0.49
C ASN A 98 35.73 3.63 1.91
N VAL A 99 36.54 3.95 2.93
CA VAL A 99 36.05 4.03 4.32
C VAL A 99 34.99 5.12 4.46
N CYS A 100 35.24 6.32 3.93
CA CYS A 100 34.26 7.41 3.94
C CYS A 100 32.94 6.98 3.28
N LEU A 101 33.01 6.38 2.09
CA LEU A 101 31.83 5.91 1.36
C LEU A 101 31.05 4.85 2.15
N SER A 102 31.74 3.87 2.75
CA SER A 102 31.11 2.84 3.59
C SER A 102 30.41 3.43 4.82
N THR A 103 31.04 4.41 5.49
CA THR A 103 30.43 5.09 6.64
C THR A 103 29.21 5.91 6.22
N LEU A 104 29.27 6.62 5.09
CA LEU A 104 28.13 7.36 4.53
C LEU A 104 26.97 6.42 4.18
N SER A 105 27.25 5.28 3.53
CA SER A 105 26.23 4.27 3.24
C SER A 105 25.58 3.72 4.52
N SER A 106 26.38 3.45 5.56
CA SER A 106 25.87 2.96 6.84
C SER A 106 24.96 3.99 7.51
N LEU A 107 25.36 5.27 7.53
CA LEU A 107 24.53 6.36 8.08
C LEU A 107 23.22 6.53 7.30
N LEU A 108 23.27 6.48 5.97
CA LEU A 108 22.08 6.51 5.13
C LEU A 108 21.15 5.34 5.44
N SER A 109 21.68 4.13 5.62
CA SER A 109 20.87 2.95 5.96
C SER A 109 20.17 3.05 7.33
N LEU A 110 20.84 3.62 8.33
CA LEU A 110 20.24 3.84 9.65
C LEU A 110 19.08 4.85 9.59
N ARG A 111 19.22 5.89 8.76
CA ARG A 111 18.16 6.87 8.53
C ARG A 111 16.98 6.23 7.81
N THR A 112 17.21 5.45 6.77
CA THR A 112 16.13 4.74 6.07
C THR A 112 15.39 3.78 7.00
N ASP A 113 16.11 3.06 7.88
CA ASP A 113 15.48 2.18 8.86
C ASP A 113 14.59 2.93 9.84
N SER A 114 15.01 4.12 10.28
CA SER A 114 14.19 4.95 11.18
C SER A 114 12.90 5.45 10.52
N ALA A 115 12.97 5.86 9.24
CA ALA A 115 11.80 6.26 8.47
C ALA A 115 10.85 5.08 8.21
N ILE A 116 11.41 3.91 7.89
CA ILE A 116 10.63 2.67 7.70
C ILE A 116 9.93 2.27 9.00
N LYS A 117 10.59 2.39 10.16
CA LYS A 117 9.96 2.11 11.46
C LYS A 117 8.78 3.03 11.75
N ALA A 118 8.94 4.35 11.57
CA ALA A 118 7.84 5.30 11.76
C ALA A 118 6.64 4.98 10.84
N SER A 119 6.91 4.65 9.57
CA SER A 119 5.88 4.24 8.62
C SER A 119 5.20 2.91 9.01
N THR A 120 6.00 1.93 9.48
CA THR A 120 5.50 0.63 9.94
C THR A 120 4.60 0.81 11.17
N GLU A 121 4.99 1.65 12.12
CA GLU A 121 4.15 1.97 13.28
C GLU A 121 2.82 2.62 12.86
N ALA A 122 2.84 3.59 11.95
CA ALA A 122 1.62 4.17 11.41
C ALA A 122 0.73 3.12 10.73
N MET A 123 1.31 2.21 9.93
CA MET A 123 0.60 1.11 9.28
C MET A 123 -0.04 0.14 10.30
N THR A 124 0.68 -0.19 11.38
CA THR A 124 0.14 -1.06 12.43
C THR A 124 -1.06 -0.42 13.14
N ARG A 125 -0.98 0.88 13.46
CA ARG A 125 -2.10 1.64 14.05
C ARG A 125 -3.30 1.70 13.13
N LEU A 126 -3.09 1.95 11.83
CA LEU A 126 -4.17 1.91 10.83
C LEU A 126 -4.81 0.53 10.72
N THR A 127 -4.00 -0.53 10.76
CA THR A 127 -4.50 -1.91 10.73
C THR A 127 -5.33 -2.24 11.97
N GLU A 128 -4.91 -1.76 13.14
CA GLU A 128 -5.67 -1.90 14.40
C GLU A 128 -6.98 -1.13 14.37
N ALA A 129 -6.97 0.14 13.93
CA ALA A 129 -8.19 0.93 13.74
C ALA A 129 -9.14 0.26 12.73
N ASN A 130 -8.63 -0.23 11.61
CA ASN A 130 -9.43 -0.97 10.62
C ASN A 130 -10.03 -2.27 11.20
N ARG A 131 -9.32 -2.94 12.11
CA ARG A 131 -9.87 -4.12 12.81
C ARG A 131 -11.01 -3.73 13.74
N GLU A 132 -10.88 -2.64 14.48
CA GLU A 132 -11.96 -2.11 15.32
C GLU A 132 -13.17 -1.72 14.46
N ASP A 133 -12.94 -0.95 13.40
CA ASP A 133 -13.99 -0.54 12.46
C ASP A 133 -14.68 -1.75 11.83
N SER A 134 -13.94 -2.80 11.47
CA SER A 134 -14.52 -4.05 10.97
C SER A 134 -15.43 -4.74 12.00
N GLY A 135 -15.04 -4.72 13.28
CA GLY A 135 -15.87 -5.21 14.38
C GLY A 135 -17.16 -4.40 14.53
N ARG A 136 -17.05 -3.07 14.52
CA ARG A 136 -18.21 -2.16 14.56
C ARG A 136 -19.12 -2.34 13.35
N MET A 137 -18.54 -2.54 12.17
CA MET A 137 -19.29 -2.81 10.94
C MET A 137 -20.08 -4.12 11.05
N ASN A 138 -19.51 -5.15 11.68
CA ASN A 138 -20.20 -6.39 11.96
C ASN A 138 -21.39 -6.17 12.91
N ASP A 139 -21.21 -5.40 13.98
CA ASP A 139 -22.30 -5.09 14.91
C ASP A 139 -23.42 -4.28 14.22
N ILE A 140 -23.06 -3.32 13.37
CA ILE A 140 -24.01 -2.59 12.53
C ILE A 140 -24.74 -3.55 11.59
N ALA A 141 -24.03 -4.47 10.91
CA ALA A 141 -24.65 -5.43 10.02
C ALA A 141 -25.65 -6.34 10.75
N ILE A 142 -25.34 -6.76 11.98
CA ILE A 142 -26.27 -7.52 12.84
C ILE A 142 -27.49 -6.65 13.19
N ALA A 143 -27.29 -5.41 13.64
CA ALA A 143 -28.37 -4.49 13.97
C ALA A 143 -29.27 -4.20 12.76
N THR A 144 -28.69 -3.92 11.59
CA THR A 144 -29.41 -3.70 10.32
C THR A 144 -30.17 -4.96 9.89
N LYS A 145 -29.62 -6.16 10.11
CA LYS A 145 -30.33 -7.41 9.82
C LYS A 145 -31.58 -7.55 10.70
N LEU A 146 -31.46 -7.28 12.00
CA LEU A 146 -32.61 -7.31 12.92
C LEU A 146 -33.66 -6.27 12.53
N ASP A 147 -33.24 -5.05 12.20
CA ASP A 147 -34.14 -3.99 11.73
C ASP A 147 -34.84 -4.38 10.42
N SER A 148 -34.10 -5.01 9.49
CA SER A 148 -34.67 -5.54 8.25
C SER A 148 -35.72 -6.64 8.50
N GLU A 149 -35.49 -7.53 9.46
CA GLU A 149 -36.47 -8.56 9.85
C GLU A 149 -37.73 -7.94 10.46
N ALA A 150 -37.58 -6.91 11.31
CA ALA A 150 -38.71 -6.15 11.86
C ALA A 150 -39.50 -5.43 10.75
N MET A 151 -38.81 -4.74 9.84
CA MET A 151 -39.41 -4.04 8.70
C MET A 151 -40.20 -4.99 7.79
N ILE A 152 -39.64 -6.16 7.50
CA ILE A 152 -40.32 -7.21 6.72
C ILE A 152 -41.59 -7.69 7.44
N THR A 153 -41.57 -7.77 8.77
CA THR A 153 -42.73 -8.19 9.56
C THR A 153 -43.85 -7.16 9.51
N ILE A 154 -43.52 -5.87 9.67
CA ILE A 154 -44.49 -4.77 9.53
C ILE A 154 -45.08 -4.76 8.12
N ALA A 155 -44.24 -4.93 7.08
CA ALA A 155 -44.69 -4.97 5.69
C ALA A 155 -45.65 -6.15 5.43
N LYS A 156 -45.43 -7.31 6.05
CA LYS A 156 -46.39 -8.43 5.98
C LYS A 156 -47.72 -8.06 6.65
N LEU A 157 -47.68 -7.40 7.81
CA LEU A 157 -48.89 -7.00 8.52
C LEU A 157 -49.72 -5.99 7.72
N THR A 158 -49.08 -4.95 7.17
CA THR A 158 -49.77 -3.95 6.34
C THR A 158 -50.34 -4.57 5.07
N MET A 159 -49.64 -5.54 4.51
CA MET A 159 -50.07 -6.29 3.33
C MET A 159 -51.30 -7.16 3.58
N PHE A 160 -51.49 -7.72 4.79
CA PHE A 160 -52.74 -8.36 5.19
C PHE A 160 -53.86 -7.34 5.44
N TYR A 161 -53.51 -6.21 6.05
CA TYR A 161 -54.49 -5.19 6.43
C TYR A 161 -55.06 -4.42 5.23
N LEU A 162 -54.24 -4.16 4.20
CA LEU A 162 -54.63 -3.39 3.02
C LEU A 162 -55.83 -3.98 2.26
N PRO A 163 -55.85 -5.27 1.83
CA PRO A 163 -57.01 -5.85 1.16
C PRO A 163 -58.21 -5.98 2.10
N SER A 164 -57.99 -6.31 3.37
CA SER A 164 -59.07 -6.39 4.37
C SER A 164 -59.78 -5.04 4.54
N THR A 165 -59.01 -3.95 4.64
CA THR A 165 -59.53 -2.59 4.78
C THR A 165 -60.24 -2.15 3.51
N PHE A 166 -59.67 -2.41 2.34
CA PHE A 166 -60.30 -2.09 1.06
C PHE A 166 -61.68 -2.74 0.92
N VAL A 167 -61.79 -4.03 1.26
CA VAL A 167 -63.07 -4.73 1.25
C VAL A 167 -64.02 -4.14 2.29
N ALA A 168 -63.57 -3.88 3.53
CA ALA A 168 -64.41 -3.23 4.55
C ALA A 168 -64.96 -1.87 4.09
N THR A 169 -64.13 -1.05 3.43
CA THR A 169 -64.55 0.25 2.87
C THR A 169 -65.56 0.08 1.73
N LEU A 170 -65.36 -0.87 0.80
CA LEU A 170 -66.32 -1.13 -0.28
C LEU A 170 -67.69 -1.56 0.22
N PHE A 171 -67.74 -2.36 1.30
CA PHE A 171 -68.99 -2.73 1.96
C PHE A 171 -69.59 -1.56 2.73
N SER A 172 -68.77 -0.71 3.35
CA SER A 172 -69.22 0.52 4.02
C SER A 172 -69.79 1.57 3.05
N MET A 173 -69.32 1.60 1.80
CA MET A 173 -69.83 2.49 0.75
C MET A 173 -71.11 1.96 0.06
N GLY A 174 -71.66 0.83 0.53
CA GLY A 174 -73.02 0.40 0.19
C GLY A 174 -73.17 -0.30 -1.17
N ILE A 175 -72.10 -0.85 -1.76
CA ILE A 175 -72.19 -1.59 -3.04
C ILE A 175 -73.01 -2.89 -2.91
N PHE A 176 -73.14 -3.44 -1.70
CA PHE A 176 -74.02 -4.58 -1.41
C PHE A 176 -75.26 -4.09 -0.63
N ASN A 177 -76.41 -3.99 -1.31
CA ASN A 177 -77.69 -3.77 -0.64
C ASN A 177 -78.12 -5.06 0.08
N PHE A 178 -78.05 -5.05 1.41
CA PHE A 178 -78.70 -6.07 2.23
C PHE A 178 -80.17 -5.69 2.36
N ASP A 179 -81.05 -6.38 1.65
CA ASP A 179 -82.49 -6.19 1.78
C ASP A 179 -82.90 -6.67 3.18
N PHE A 180 -83.14 -5.73 4.09
CA PHE A 180 -83.75 -6.00 5.39
C PHE A 180 -85.25 -6.08 5.18
N ASP A 181 -85.75 -7.30 4.95
CA ASP A 181 -87.19 -7.53 5.02
C ASP A 181 -87.66 -7.22 6.45
N ASN A 182 -88.29 -6.06 6.56
CA ASN A 182 -89.19 -5.58 7.59
C ASN A 182 -88.71 -5.61 9.05
N GLY A 183 -88.29 -4.42 9.48
CA GLY A 183 -88.04 -4.08 10.87
C GLY A 183 -89.19 -4.50 11.80
N LYS A 184 -88.86 -5.43 12.70
CA LYS A 184 -89.40 -5.55 14.05
C LYS A 184 -88.44 -6.43 14.86
N ASN A 185 -88.03 -5.89 16.00
CA ASN A 185 -87.25 -6.50 17.09
C ASN A 185 -85.75 -6.20 17.02
N GLY A 186 -85.29 -5.38 17.98
CA GLY A 186 -83.90 -5.02 18.20
C GLY A 186 -83.02 -6.22 18.57
N ARG A 187 -82.67 -7.02 17.58
CA ARG A 187 -81.51 -7.89 17.57
C ARG A 187 -80.60 -7.40 16.45
N LEU A 188 -79.30 -7.35 16.71
CA LEU A 188 -78.30 -7.20 15.65
C LEU A 188 -78.44 -8.40 14.71
N VAL A 189 -79.30 -8.29 13.70
CA VAL A 189 -79.47 -9.30 12.67
C VAL A 189 -78.29 -9.12 11.72
N MET A 190 -77.22 -9.87 11.96
CA MET A 190 -76.16 -10.10 10.98
C MET A 190 -76.83 -10.58 9.69
N SER A 191 -76.77 -9.78 8.64
CA SER A 191 -77.36 -10.14 7.34
C SER A 191 -76.78 -11.47 6.86
N SER A 192 -77.65 -12.35 6.35
CA SER A 192 -77.32 -13.71 5.89
C SER A 192 -76.26 -13.76 4.78
N GLN A 193 -75.84 -12.61 4.24
CA GLN A 193 -74.87 -12.46 3.15
C GLN A 193 -73.44 -12.08 3.60
N TRP A 194 -73.13 -12.12 4.91
CA TRP A 194 -71.76 -11.90 5.40
C TRP A 194 -70.70 -12.81 4.74
N TRP A 195 -71.12 -13.95 4.19
CA TRP A 195 -70.26 -14.87 3.46
C TRP A 195 -69.67 -14.27 2.15
N MET A 196 -70.32 -13.27 1.55
CA MET A 196 -69.81 -12.57 0.36
C MET A 196 -68.53 -11.77 0.67
N TYR A 197 -68.40 -11.25 1.89
CA TYR A 197 -67.18 -10.60 2.37
C TYR A 197 -66.00 -11.59 2.30
N ILE A 198 -66.20 -12.81 2.77
CA ILE A 198 -65.17 -13.87 2.78
C ILE A 198 -64.80 -14.27 1.36
N ILE A 199 -65.78 -14.43 0.48
CA ILE A 199 -65.57 -14.85 -0.92
C ILE A 199 -64.71 -13.85 -1.70
N ILE A 200 -64.82 -12.55 -1.42
CA ILE A 200 -64.06 -11.50 -2.13
C ILE A 200 -62.73 -11.20 -1.43
N ALA A 201 -62.70 -11.19 -0.09
CA ALA A 201 -61.51 -10.86 0.68
C ALA A 201 -60.39 -11.91 0.53
N ILE A 202 -60.74 -13.21 0.50
CA ILE A 202 -59.75 -14.30 0.37
C ILE A 202 -58.96 -14.23 -0.95
N PRO A 203 -59.58 -14.21 -2.15
CA PRO A 203 -58.84 -14.18 -3.41
C PRO A 203 -58.05 -12.88 -3.58
N LEU A 204 -58.56 -11.74 -3.10
CA LEU A 204 -57.83 -10.47 -3.13
C LEU A 204 -56.55 -10.56 -2.28
N THR A 205 -56.64 -11.12 -1.08
CA THR A 205 -55.50 -11.32 -0.18
C THR A 205 -54.47 -12.28 -0.78
N ILE A 206 -54.92 -13.38 -1.40
CA ILE A 206 -54.03 -14.32 -2.09
C ILE A 206 -53.34 -13.65 -3.29
N GLY A 207 -54.06 -12.84 -4.08
CA GLY A 207 -53.52 -12.11 -5.21
C GLY A 207 -52.43 -11.11 -4.80
N THR A 208 -52.70 -10.31 -3.76
CA THR A 208 -51.71 -9.39 -3.18
C THR A 208 -50.51 -10.18 -2.64
N PHE A 209 -50.74 -11.30 -1.96
CA PHE A 209 -49.68 -12.21 -1.48
C PHE A 209 -48.76 -12.70 -2.59
N TYR A 210 -49.35 -13.18 -3.68
CA TYR A 210 -48.62 -13.72 -4.81
C TYR A 210 -47.82 -12.64 -5.55
N TRP A 211 -48.42 -11.47 -5.78
CA TRP A 211 -47.77 -10.32 -6.42
C TRP A 211 -46.53 -9.86 -5.65
N PHE A 212 -46.66 -9.59 -4.35
CA PHE A 212 -45.54 -9.17 -3.53
C PHE A 212 -44.44 -10.21 -3.46
N ARG A 213 -44.80 -11.50 -3.37
CA ARG A 213 -43.82 -12.60 -3.34
C ARG A 213 -43.07 -12.70 -4.66
N ALA A 214 -43.71 -12.39 -5.79
CA ALA A 214 -43.05 -12.30 -7.09
C ALA A 214 -42.08 -11.10 -7.16
N VAL A 215 -42.51 -9.92 -6.69
CA VAL A 215 -41.68 -8.70 -6.65
C VAL A 215 -40.46 -8.87 -5.74
N THR A 216 -40.64 -9.39 -4.53
CA THR A 216 -39.53 -9.63 -3.58
C THR A 216 -38.57 -10.71 -4.07
N ARG A 217 -39.05 -11.73 -4.79
CA ARG A 217 -38.18 -12.73 -5.44
C ARG A 217 -37.37 -12.11 -6.58
N SER A 218 -37.98 -11.24 -7.39
CA SER A 218 -37.29 -10.55 -8.48
C SER A 218 -36.14 -9.67 -7.96
N HIS A 219 -36.36 -8.92 -6.88
CA HIS A 219 -35.30 -8.13 -6.24
C HIS A 219 -34.15 -9.01 -5.71
N LYS A 220 -34.45 -10.12 -5.04
CA LYS A 220 -33.41 -11.04 -4.54
C LYS A 220 -32.59 -11.68 -5.66
N GLN A 221 -33.22 -12.03 -6.78
CA GLN A 221 -32.52 -12.62 -7.92
C GLN A 221 -31.61 -11.61 -8.63
N ALA A 222 -32.04 -10.34 -8.76
CA ALA A 222 -31.22 -9.26 -9.31
C ALA A 222 -29.97 -9.01 -8.45
N SER A 223 -30.11 -8.95 -7.12
CA SER A 223 -28.97 -8.78 -6.21
C SER A 223 -27.99 -9.95 -6.24
N GLN A 224 -28.49 -11.20 -6.28
CA GLN A 224 -27.61 -12.37 -6.38
C GLN A 224 -26.87 -12.48 -7.70
N LYS A 225 -27.48 -12.01 -8.80
CA LYS A 225 -26.81 -12.00 -10.10
C LYS A 225 -25.66 -10.98 -10.13
N ALA A 226 -25.89 -9.77 -9.61
CA ALA A 226 -24.85 -8.75 -9.47
C ALA A 226 -23.70 -9.20 -8.55
N GLU A 227 -24.00 -9.90 -7.45
CA GLU A 227 -22.97 -10.42 -6.54
C GLU A 227 -22.12 -11.55 -7.16
N ARG A 228 -22.70 -12.36 -8.06
CA ARG A 228 -21.95 -13.37 -8.83
C ARG A 228 -21.05 -12.73 -9.87
N GLU A 229 -21.53 -11.71 -10.57
CA GLU A 229 -20.76 -10.95 -11.56
C GLU A 229 -19.59 -10.19 -10.91
N ALA A 230 -19.77 -9.65 -9.70
CA ALA A 230 -18.69 -8.98 -8.95
C ALA A 230 -17.62 -9.93 -8.38
N LYS A 231 -17.93 -11.23 -8.22
CA LYS A 231 -17.00 -12.25 -7.68
C LYS A 231 -16.18 -12.97 -8.75
N GLN A 232 -16.41 -12.68 -10.03
CA GLN A 232 -15.65 -13.23 -11.13
C GLN A 232 -14.57 -12.22 -11.52
N PRO A 233 -13.31 -12.37 -11.05
CA PRO A 233 -12.22 -11.55 -11.56
C PRO A 233 -12.01 -11.91 -13.03
N GLU A 234 -11.93 -10.89 -13.90
CA GLU A 234 -11.41 -11.06 -15.26
C GLU A 234 -9.98 -11.59 -15.26
#